data_AF-A0A9E1EJ98-F1
#
_entry.id   AF-A0A9E1EJ98-F1
#
_cell.length_a   1.000
_cell.length_b   1.000
_cell.length_c   1.000
_cell.angle_alpha   90.00
_cell.angle_beta   90.00
_cell.angle_gamma   90.00
#
_symmetry.space_group_name_H-M   'P 1'
#
loop_
_entity.id
_entity.type
_entity.pdbx_description
1 polymer ?
#
loop_
_entity_poly.entity_id
_entity_poly.type
_entity_poly.pdbx_seq_one_letter_code
_entity_poly.pdbx_strand_id
1 'polypeptide(L)'
;MSMTVAIIITAVISFGVTAGLGFVIIPWLKRLKFGQTILDIGPSWHKSKQGTPNMGGLMFIIGIVSAFAVGALTFTLSGGSFESDYAKVLVGRDNVLILSGLFLAFGCGVVGFADDYIKIKLKRNEGLTA
;
A
#
# COMPACT_ATOMS: atom_id res chain seq x y z
N MET A 1 -17.88 2.28 21.69
CA MET A 1 -17.81 1.13 20.74
C MET A 1 -16.69 0.22 21.20
N SER A 2 -16.85 -1.11 21.15
CA SER A 2 -15.78 -2.03 21.57
C SER A 2 -14.59 -1.98 20.60
N MET A 3 -13.36 -2.12 21.12
CA MET A 3 -12.12 -2.15 20.32
C MET A 3 -12.18 -3.16 19.18
N THR A 4 -12.76 -4.34 19.42
CA THR A 4 -12.94 -5.37 18.39
C THR A 4 -13.80 -4.86 17.23
N VAL A 5 -14.86 -4.10 17.53
CA VAL A 5 -15.76 -3.54 16.52
C VAL A 5 -15.04 -2.45 15.70
N ALA A 6 -14.22 -1.62 16.35
CA ALA A 6 -13.40 -0.60 15.67
C ALA A 6 -12.42 -1.24 14.67
N ILE A 7 -11.74 -2.32 15.07
CA ILE A 7 -10.80 -3.06 14.22
C ILE A 7 -11.53 -3.67 13.02
N ILE A 8 -12.68 -4.31 13.23
CA ILE A 8 -13.48 -4.93 12.16
C ILE A 8 -13.93 -3.87 11.16
N ILE A 9 -14.46 -2.73 11.63
CA ILE A 9 -14.89 -1.62 10.77
C ILE A 9 -13.70 -1.10 9.95
N THR A 10 -12.55 -0.89 10.58
CA THR A 10 -11.34 -0.42 9.90
C THR A 10 -10.89 -1.41 8.82
N ALA A 11 -10.87 -2.70 9.13
CA ALA A 11 -10.48 -3.75 8.18
C ALA A 11 -11.44 -3.81 6.98
N VAL A 12 -12.75 -3.79 7.22
CA VAL A 12 -13.77 -3.86 6.15
C VAL A 12 -13.72 -2.63 5.25
N ILE A 13 -13.63 -1.43 5.84
CA ILE A 13 -13.59 -0.18 5.06
C ILE A 13 -12.30 -0.09 4.26
N SER A 14 -11.13 -0.31 4.87
CA SER A 14 -9.84 -0.24 4.16
C SER A 14 -9.71 -1.30 3.06
N PHE A 15 -10.23 -2.51 3.29
CA PHE A 15 -10.34 -3.53 2.27
C PHE A 15 -11.24 -3.07 1.11
N GLY A 16 -12.43 -2.55 1.41
CA GLY A 16 -13.36 -2.03 0.42
C GLY A 16 -12.76 -0.90 -0.43
N VAL A 17 -12.05 0.04 0.20
CA VAL A 17 -11.33 1.12 -0.49
C VAL A 17 -10.24 0.55 -1.40
N THR A 18 -9.39 -0.34 -0.88
CA THR A 18 -8.28 -0.92 -1.65
C THR A 18 -8.78 -1.77 -2.83
N ALA A 19 -9.78 -2.61 -2.61
CA ALA A 19 -10.40 -3.43 -3.66
C ALA A 19 -11.12 -2.57 -4.70
N GLY A 20 -11.87 -1.55 -4.26
CA GLY A 20 -12.57 -0.60 -5.12
C GLY A 20 -11.63 0.18 -6.04
N LEU A 21 -10.47 0.60 -5.51
CA LEU A 21 -9.43 1.26 -6.30
C LEU A 21 -8.88 0.37 -7.42
N GLY A 22 -8.96 -0.95 -7.29
CA GLY A 22 -8.56 -1.88 -8.34
C GLY A 22 -9.32 -1.66 -9.64
N PHE A 23 -10.62 -1.36 -9.58
CA PHE A 23 -11.43 -1.08 -10.77
C PHE A 23 -11.01 0.20 -11.51
N VAL A 24 -10.34 1.14 -10.84
CA VAL A 24 -9.88 2.40 -11.42
C VAL A 24 -8.40 2.35 -11.81
N ILE A 25 -7.55 1.90 -10.88
CA ILE A 25 -6.09 1.90 -11.04
C ILE A 25 -5.65 0.85 -12.06
N ILE A 26 -6.24 -0.35 -12.07
CA ILE A 26 -5.85 -1.41 -13.03
C ILE A 26 -6.05 -0.97 -14.49
N PRO A 27 -7.24 -0.49 -14.92
CA PRO A 27 -7.39 -0.03 -16.30
C PRO A 27 -6.55 1.22 -16.60
N TRP A 28 -6.34 2.11 -15.63
CA TRP A 28 -5.45 3.27 -15.79
C TRP A 28 -4.00 2.85 -16.05
N LEU A 29 -3.45 1.92 -15.25
CA LEU A 29 -2.10 1.38 -15.45
C LEU A 29 -1.98 0.62 -16.78
N LYS A 30 -3.02 -0.11 -17.22
CA LYS A 30 -3.05 -0.76 -18.54
C LYS A 30 -2.97 0.26 -19.67
N ARG A 31 -3.64 1.42 -19.57
CA ARG A 31 -3.59 2.49 -20.59
C ARG A 31 -2.19 3.12 -20.73
N LEU A 32 -1.43 3.17 -19.64
CA LEU A 32 -0.07 3.70 -19.62
C LEU A 32 0.96 2.74 -20.25
N LYS A 33 0.52 1.61 -20.83
CA LYS A 33 1.36 0.56 -21.42
C LYS A 33 2.43 0.03 -20.46
N PHE A 34 2.14 0.02 -19.16
CA PHE A 34 2.96 -0.59 -18.10
C PHE A 34 2.92 -2.13 -18.09
N GLY A 35 2.65 -2.75 -19.25
CA GLY A 35 2.67 -4.19 -19.40
C GLY A 35 4.08 -4.66 -19.74
N GLN A 36 4.64 -5.57 -18.95
CA GLN A 36 5.91 -6.20 -19.30
C GLN A 36 5.80 -6.92 -20.67
N THR A 37 6.73 -6.63 -21.58
CA THR A 37 6.93 -7.44 -22.78
C THR A 37 7.55 -8.75 -22.34
N ILE A 38 6.78 -9.85 -22.41
CA ILE A 38 7.30 -11.17 -22.06
C ILE A 38 8.25 -11.63 -23.18
N LEU A 39 9.45 -12.01 -22.78
CA LEU A 39 10.47 -12.58 -23.66
C LEU A 39 9.92 -13.86 -24.32
N ASP A 40 10.04 -13.97 -25.65
CA ASP A 40 9.52 -15.10 -26.45
C ASP A 40 10.18 -16.46 -26.15
N ILE A 41 11.19 -16.48 -25.29
CA ILE A 41 12.00 -17.66 -24.93
C ILE A 41 11.27 -18.59 -23.92
N GLY A 42 10.11 -18.19 -23.41
CA GLY A 42 9.34 -18.93 -22.42
C GLY A 42 8.19 -19.77 -23.01
N PRO A 43 7.65 -20.74 -22.23
CA PRO A 43 6.52 -21.55 -22.68
C PRO A 43 5.29 -20.70 -23.04
N SER A 44 4.50 -21.14 -24.02
CA SER A 44 3.37 -20.37 -24.58
C SER A 44 2.33 -19.94 -23.54
N TRP A 45 2.12 -20.71 -22.46
CA TRP A 45 1.22 -20.35 -21.36
C TRP A 45 1.69 -19.13 -20.55
N HIS A 46 2.98 -18.78 -20.58
CA HIS A 46 3.48 -17.56 -19.96
C HIS A 46 3.04 -16.29 -20.71
N LYS A 47 2.71 -16.37 -22.01
CA LYS A 47 2.19 -15.22 -22.76
C LYS A 47 0.85 -14.71 -22.22
N SER A 48 0.08 -15.55 -21.51
CA SER A 48 -1.17 -15.13 -20.85
C SER A 48 -0.98 -14.07 -19.77
N LYS A 49 0.23 -13.94 -19.21
CA LYS A 49 0.55 -12.91 -18.20
C LYS A 49 0.88 -11.54 -18.83
N GLN A 50 0.99 -11.47 -20.15
CA GLN A 50 1.36 -10.27 -20.89
C GLN A 50 0.29 -9.18 -20.70
N GLY A 51 0.73 -7.97 -20.37
CA GLY A 51 -0.18 -6.83 -20.17
C GLY A 51 -0.80 -6.72 -18.76
N THR A 52 -0.39 -7.58 -17.80
CA THR A 52 -0.71 -7.35 -16.39
C THR A 52 0.12 -6.17 -15.87
N PRO A 53 -0.48 -5.12 -15.31
CA PRO A 53 0.27 -3.97 -14.80
C PRO A 53 1.10 -4.36 -13.58
N ASN A 54 2.36 -3.92 -13.52
CA ASN A 54 3.30 -4.26 -12.45
C ASN A 54 3.29 -3.28 -11.26
N MET A 55 2.59 -2.14 -11.34
CA MET A 55 2.54 -1.10 -10.30
C MET A 55 1.34 -1.22 -9.32
N GLY A 56 0.97 -2.44 -8.93
CA GLY A 56 -0.14 -2.67 -7.99
C GLY A 56 0.11 -2.09 -6.59
N GLY A 57 1.38 -1.84 -6.22
CA GLY A 57 1.77 -1.24 -4.94
C GLY A 57 1.12 0.11 -4.65
N LEU A 58 0.74 0.87 -5.69
CA LEU A 58 0.06 2.15 -5.52
C LEU A 58 -1.29 2.01 -4.79
N MET A 59 -2.02 0.92 -5.05
CA MET A 59 -3.26 0.60 -4.35
C MET A 59 -3.02 0.32 -2.86
N PHE A 60 -1.91 -0.35 -2.53
CA PHE A 60 -1.56 -0.69 -1.15
C PHE A 60 -1.16 0.53 -0.33
N ILE A 61 -0.40 1.48 -0.90
CA ILE A 61 -0.06 2.73 -0.20
C ILE A 61 -1.34 3.52 0.13
N ILE A 62 -2.27 3.62 -0.81
CA ILE A 62 -3.57 4.27 -0.55
C ILE A 62 -4.37 3.47 0.49
N GLY A 63 -4.33 2.14 0.42
CA GLY A 63 -4.92 1.24 1.40
C GLY A 63 -4.41 1.49 2.82
N ILE A 64 -3.10 1.59 3.01
CA ILE A 64 -2.46 1.87 4.32
C ILE A 64 -2.91 3.22 4.86
N VAL A 65 -2.90 4.27 4.03
CA VAL A 65 -3.36 5.61 4.43
C VAL A 65 -4.84 5.57 4.83
N SER A 66 -5.69 4.88 4.07
CA SER A 66 -7.11 4.72 4.38
C SER A 66 -7.33 3.95 5.68
N ALA A 67 -6.57 2.87 5.91
CA ALA A 67 -6.65 2.06 7.12
C ALA A 67 -6.23 2.87 8.34
N PHE A 68 -5.16 3.66 8.24
CA PHE A 68 -4.74 4.55 9.31
C PHE A 68 -5.79 5.62 9.60
N ALA A 69 -6.33 6.29 8.59
CA ALA A 69 -7.34 7.34 8.76
C ALA A 69 -8.63 6.81 9.40
N VAL A 70 -9.14 5.68 8.90
CA VAL A 70 -10.36 5.04 9.44
C VAL A 70 -10.10 4.46 10.82
N GLY A 71 -8.94 3.84 11.04
CA GLY A 71 -8.54 3.31 12.34
C GLY A 71 -8.44 4.42 13.38
N ALA A 72 -7.76 5.52 13.05
CA ALA A 72 -7.65 6.68 13.93
C ALA A 72 -9.01 7.31 14.24
N LEU A 73 -9.88 7.44 13.24
CA LEU A 73 -11.23 7.99 13.41
C LEU A 73 -12.10 7.07 14.30
N THR A 74 -12.15 5.77 14.01
CA THR A 74 -12.97 4.82 14.79
C THR A 74 -12.45 4.67 16.22
N PHE A 75 -11.14 4.78 16.43
CA PHE A 75 -10.52 4.70 17.75
C PHE A 75 -10.82 5.95 18.59
N THR A 76 -10.69 7.16 18.01
CA THR A 76 -11.06 8.41 18.70
C THR A 76 -12.56 8.48 19.02
N LEU A 77 -13.43 8.07 18.09
CA LEU A 77 -14.88 7.98 18.30
C LEU A 77 -15.27 6.94 19.36
N SER A 78 -14.42 5.92 19.59
CA SER A 78 -14.64 4.92 20.65
C SER A 78 -14.24 5.41 22.04
N GLY A 79 -13.68 6.62 22.15
CA GLY A 79 -13.10 7.14 23.39
C GLY A 79 -11.70 6.59 23.69
N GLY A 80 -11.04 6.00 22.68
CA GLY A 80 -9.67 5.52 22.80
C GLY A 80 -8.67 6.68 22.75
N SER A 81 -7.79 6.74 23.74
CA SER A 81 -6.63 7.63 23.73
C SER A 81 -5.48 6.92 23.01
N PHE A 82 -4.75 7.62 22.12
CA PHE A 82 -3.52 7.08 21.50
C PHE A 82 -2.37 6.87 22.50
N GLU A 83 -2.57 7.28 23.75
CA GLU A 83 -1.66 7.00 24.85
C GLU A 83 -1.95 5.62 25.41
N SER A 84 -1.01 4.69 25.20
CA SER A 84 -1.00 3.41 25.88
C SER A 84 -0.75 3.60 27.39
N ASP A 85 -1.09 2.61 28.22
CA ASP A 85 -0.69 2.60 29.63
C ASP A 85 0.83 2.76 29.83
N TYR A 86 1.63 2.41 28.81
CA TYR A 86 3.08 2.62 28.77
C TYR A 86 3.51 4.08 28.55
N ALA A 87 2.60 4.99 28.17
CA ALA A 87 2.88 6.42 28.03
C ALA A 87 3.31 7.05 29.36
N LYS A 88 2.92 6.46 30.49
CA LYS A 88 3.36 6.88 31.84
C LYS A 88 4.86 6.72 32.06
N VAL A 89 5.51 5.79 31.35
CA VAL A 89 6.96 5.53 31.46
C VAL A 89 7.73 6.30 30.38
N LEU A 90 7.16 6.43 29.19
CA LEU A 90 7.81 7.12 28.07
C LEU A 90 6.79 7.95 27.25
N VAL A 91 6.62 9.19 27.66
CA VAL A 91 5.68 10.13 27.04
C VAL A 91 6.03 10.33 25.56
N GLY A 92 5.04 10.15 24.67
CA GLY A 92 5.19 10.38 23.23
C GLY A 92 5.75 9.22 22.41
N ARG A 93 6.16 8.09 23.03
CA ARG A 93 6.65 6.91 22.31
C ARG A 93 5.68 6.41 21.25
N ASP A 94 4.40 6.31 21.59
CA ASP A 94 3.39 5.71 20.71
C ASP A 94 3.15 6.58 19.47
N ASN A 95 3.18 7.91 19.63
CA ASN A 95 3.13 8.87 18.51
C ASN A 95 4.35 8.73 17.60
N VAL A 96 5.54 8.59 18.17
CA VAL A 96 6.78 8.39 17.40
C VAL A 96 6.74 7.05 16.65
N LEU A 97 6.23 5.98 17.25
CA LEU A 97 6.10 4.67 16.60
C LEU A 97 5.10 4.71 15.43
N ILE A 98 3.95 5.34 15.62
CA ILE A 98 2.95 5.51 14.56
C ILE A 98 3.54 6.34 13.41
N LEU A 99 4.17 7.48 13.72
CA LEU A 99 4.73 8.37 12.70
C LEU A 99 5.89 7.72 11.95
N SER A 100 6.81 7.05 12.65
CA SER A 100 7.93 6.32 12.05
C SER A 100 7.45 5.15 11.19
N GLY A 101 6.42 4.42 11.63
CA GLY A 101 5.79 3.35 10.83
C GLY A 101 5.16 3.88 9.53
N LEU A 102 4.44 5.00 9.60
CA LEU A 102 3.86 5.66 8.42
C LEU A 102 4.95 6.18 7.47
N PHE A 103 6.00 6.80 8.01
CA PHE A 103 7.12 7.30 7.23
C PHE A 103 7.88 6.17 6.54
N LEU A 104 8.10 5.05 7.25
CA LEU A 104 8.72 3.86 6.68
C LEU A 104 7.86 3.27 5.56
N ALA A 105 6.56 3.08 5.80
CA ALA A 105 5.64 2.56 4.79
C ALA A 105 5.61 3.43 3.53
N PHE A 106 5.55 4.76 3.70
CA PHE A 106 5.62 5.71 2.60
C PHE A 106 6.97 5.67 1.89
N GLY A 107 8.08 5.67 2.62
CA GLY A 107 9.43 5.57 2.08
C GLY A 107 9.65 4.31 1.25
N CYS A 108 9.25 3.14 1.78
CA CYS A 108 9.26 1.88 1.04
C CYS A 108 8.37 1.94 -0.21
N GLY A 109 7.21 2.61 -0.12
CA GLY A 109 6.33 2.85 -1.25
C GLY A 109 6.96 3.68 -2.37
N VAL A 110 7.65 4.77 -2.00
CA VAL A 110 8.38 5.63 -2.94
C VAL A 110 9.53 4.87 -3.61
N VAL A 111 10.31 4.12 -2.84
CA VAL A 111 11.41 3.30 -3.38
C VAL A 111 10.88 2.25 -4.35
N GLY A 112 9.83 1.53 -3.99
CA GLY A 112 9.19 0.54 -4.87
C GLY A 112 8.61 1.16 -6.14
N PHE A 113 7.95 2.33 -6.02
CA PHE A 113 7.44 3.05 -7.20
C PHE A 113 8.56 3.51 -8.12
N ALA A 114 9.66 4.04 -7.57
CA ALA A 114 10.82 4.45 -8.34
C ALA A 114 11.47 3.26 -9.06
N ASP A 115 11.62 2.12 -8.37
CA ASP A 115 12.13 0.87 -8.94
C ASP A 115 11.29 0.40 -10.15
N ASP A 116 9.97 0.32 -9.97
CA ASP A 116 9.05 -0.08 -11.03
C ASP A 116 9.06 0.92 -12.19
N TYR A 117 9.08 2.22 -11.90
CA TYR A 117 9.11 3.26 -12.94
C TYR A 117 10.40 3.18 -13.78
N ILE A 118 11.55 2.98 -13.14
CA ILE A 118 12.84 2.81 -13.81
C ILE A 118 12.83 1.55 -14.68
N LYS A 119 12.32 0.41 -14.19
CA LYS A 119 12.21 -0.83 -14.96
C LYS A 119 11.42 -0.62 -16.25
N ILE A 120 10.32 0.12 -16.20
CA ILE A 120 9.50 0.37 -17.39
C ILE A 120 10.20 1.35 -18.33
N LYS A 121 10.70 2.48 -17.83
CA LYS A 121 11.28 3.52 -18.67
C LYS A 121 12.57 3.05 -19.36
N LEU A 122 13.42 2.31 -18.64
CA LEU A 122 14.70 1.81 -19.14
C LEU A 122 14.61 0.42 -19.79
N LYS A 123 13.44 -0.25 -19.76
CA LYS A 123 13.22 -1.60 -20.30
C LYS A 123 14.25 -2.65 -19.84
N ARG A 124 14.79 -2.48 -18.64
CA ARG A 124 15.74 -3.41 -18.01
C ARG A 124 15.14 -3.97 -16.72
N ASN A 125 15.38 -5.25 -16.45
CA ASN A 125 14.83 -5.94 -15.28
C ASN A 125 15.67 -5.76 -14.00
N GLU A 126 16.74 -4.95 -14.04
CA GLU A 126 17.71 -4.81 -12.95
C GLU A 126 17.22 -3.95 -11.78
N GLY A 127 16.16 -3.17 -11.97
CA GLY A 127 15.65 -2.29 -10.93
C GLY A 127 16.64 -1.18 -10.52
N LEU A 128 16.51 -0.71 -9.28
CA LEU A 128 17.47 0.15 -8.58
C LEU A 128 18.74 -0.65 -8.30
N THR A 129 19.78 -0.39 -9.08
CA THR A 129 21.12 -0.94 -8.85
C THR A 129 21.82 -0.15 -7.74
N ALA A 130 22.44 -0.86 -6.79
CA ALA A 130 23.28 -0.29 -5.73
C ALA A 130 24.64 0.18 -6.26
#